data_AF-A0A1F2T6M4-F1
#
_entry.id   AF-A0A1F2T6M4-F1
#
_cell.length_a   1.000
_cell.length_b   1.000
_cell.length_c   1.000
_cell.angle_alpha   90.00
_cell.angle_beta   90.00
_cell.angle_gamma   90.00
#
_symmetry.space_group_name_H-M   'P 1'
#
loop_
_entity.id
_entity.type
_entity.pdbx_description
1 polymer ?
#
loop_
_entity_poly.entity_id
_entity_poly.type
_entity_poly.pdbx_seq_one_letter_code
_entity_poly.pdbx_strand_id
1 'polypeptide(L)'
;MIEIGYHEEQEQALTLKQLFLLNLTSRTTVRRKLARLIEQGIVIRLKHAHDHRASVLSISSAGIKLLGNYGGTLTAVSALHFTQAAESLSAVAA
;
A
#
# COMPACT_ATOMS: atom_id res chain seq x y z
N MET A 1 1.46 -0.13 2.57
CA MET A 1 0.16 0.46 2.23
C MET A 1 -0.47 -0.33 1.10
N ILE A 2 0.23 -0.47 -0.04
CA ILE A 2 -0.18 -1.31 -1.18
C ILE A 2 -0.56 -2.73 -0.74
N GLU A 3 0.27 -3.37 0.07
CA GLU A 3 0.02 -4.74 0.54
C GLU A 3 -1.28 -4.93 1.37
N ILE A 4 -1.62 -3.95 2.21
CA ILE A 4 -2.82 -4.03 3.04
C ILE A 4 -4.07 -3.90 2.17
N GLY A 5 -4.04 -2.98 1.20
CA GLY A 5 -5.14 -2.78 0.25
C GLY A 5 -5.29 -3.93 -0.75
N TYR A 6 -4.17 -4.49 -1.23
CA TYR A 6 -4.17 -5.65 -2.12
C TYR A 6 -4.84 -6.86 -1.47
N HIS A 7 -4.52 -7.13 -0.21
CA HIS A 7 -5.13 -8.23 0.52
C HIS A 7 -6.58 -7.95 0.96
N GLU A 8 -6.95 -6.68 1.14
CA GLU A 8 -8.34 -6.26 1.35
C GLU A 8 -9.20 -6.46 0.09
N GLU A 9 -8.66 -6.16 -1.10
CA GLU A 9 -9.30 -6.43 -2.40
C GLU A 9 -9.51 -7.94 -2.63
N GLN A 10 -8.57 -8.76 -2.17
CA GLN A 10 -8.64 -10.23 -2.26
C GLN A 10 -9.48 -10.88 -1.14
N GLU A 11 -10.30 -10.10 -0.41
CA GLU A 11 -11.12 -10.52 0.74
C GLU A 11 -10.33 -11.19 1.89
N GLN A 12 -9.00 -11.09 1.88
CA GLN A 12 -8.10 -11.68 2.88
C GLN A 12 -7.46 -10.57 3.72
N ALA A 13 -8.31 -9.82 4.43
CA ALA A 13 -7.86 -8.70 5.22
C ALA A 13 -6.78 -9.10 6.24
N LEU A 14 -5.68 -8.34 6.27
CA LEU A 14 -4.44 -8.79 6.89
C LEU A 14 -4.38 -8.50 8.39
N THR A 15 -3.97 -9.49 9.18
CA THR A 15 -3.59 -9.27 10.59
C THR A 15 -2.15 -8.75 10.71
N LEU A 16 -1.82 -8.13 11.85
CA LEU A 16 -0.44 -7.68 12.12
C LEU A 16 0.58 -8.82 12.05
N LYS A 17 0.19 -10.04 12.43
CA LYS A 17 1.06 -11.23 12.34
C LYS A 17 1.38 -11.55 10.89
N GLN A 18 0.37 -11.60 10.03
CA GLN A 18 0.55 -11.84 8.60
C GLN A 18 1.40 -10.74 7.95
N LEU A 19 1.24 -9.48 8.37
CA LEU A 19 2.05 -8.37 7.84
C LEU A 19 3.54 -8.56 8.12
N PHE A 20 3.89 -9.16 9.27
CA PHE A 20 5.29 -9.50 9.57
C PHE A 20 5.78 -10.72 8.79
N LEU A 21 4.91 -11.65 8.41
CA LEU A 21 5.28 -12.83 7.63
C LEU A 21 5.63 -12.48 6.18
N LEU A 22 5.10 -11.37 5.66
CA LEU A 22 5.44 -10.88 4.32
C LEU A 22 6.89 -10.38 4.20
N ASN A 23 7.66 -10.35 5.30
CA ASN A 23 9.09 -10.04 5.34
C ASN A 23 9.52 -8.77 4.56
N LEU A 24 8.61 -7.81 4.41
CA LEU A 24 8.85 -6.54 3.69
C LEU A 24 10.03 -5.76 4.26
N THR A 25 10.20 -5.78 5.59
CA THR A 25 11.29 -5.14 6.33
C THR A 25 11.34 -5.65 7.78
N SER A 26 12.25 -5.13 8.60
CA SER A 26 12.37 -5.50 10.01
C SER A 26 11.08 -5.20 10.80
N ARG A 27 10.75 -6.07 11.76
CA ARG A 27 9.52 -5.94 12.59
C ARG A 27 9.39 -4.57 13.27
N THR A 28 10.50 -4.00 13.73
CA THR A 28 10.54 -2.67 14.36
C THR A 28 10.20 -1.55 13.37
N THR A 29 10.71 -1.65 12.14
CA THR A 29 10.40 -0.70 11.07
C THR A 29 8.95 -0.80 10.63
N VAL A 30 8.41 -2.01 10.48
CA VAL A 30 6.98 -2.22 10.18
C VAL A 30 6.11 -1.60 11.27
N ARG A 31 6.39 -1.86 12.55
CA ARG A 31 5.64 -1.27 13.67
C ARG A 31 5.67 0.25 13.66
N ARG A 32 6.86 0.85 13.48
CA ARG A 32 7.03 2.31 13.43
C ARG A 32 6.28 2.93 12.26
N LYS A 33 6.37 2.33 11.06
CA LYS A 33 5.64 2.81 9.89
C LYS A 33 4.13 2.64 10.05
N LEU A 34 3.68 1.51 10.60
CA LEU A 34 2.27 1.25 10.85
C LEU A 34 1.68 2.23 11.87
N ALA A 35 2.41 2.55 12.94
CA ALA A 35 1.98 3.55 13.92
C ALA A 35 1.74 4.92 13.26
N ARG A 36 2.69 5.39 12.43
CA ARG A 36 2.53 6.64 11.68
C ARG A 36 1.33 6.62 10.73
N LEU A 37 1.10 5.50 10.04
CA LEU A 37 -0.05 5.37 9.13
C LEU A 37 -1.39 5.37 9.88
N ILE A 38 -1.42 4.86 11.11
CA ILE A 38 -2.59 4.91 11.97
C ILE A 38 -2.80 6.33 12.51
N GLU A 39 -1.75 6.99 12.97
CA GLU A 39 -1.79 8.39 13.44
C GLU A 39 -2.28 9.35 12.33
N GLN A 40 -1.87 9.09 11.09
CA GLN A 40 -2.31 9.84 9.91
C GLN A 40 -3.75 9.49 9.47
N GLY A 41 -4.41 8.54 10.14
CA GLY A 41 -5.77 8.11 9.81
C GLY A 41 -5.87 7.36 8.48
N ILE A 42 -4.76 6.88 7.94
CA ILE A 42 -4.69 6.18 6.64
C ILE A 42 -5.04 4.70 6.82
N VAL A 43 -4.60 4.10 7.93
CA VAL A 43 -4.87 2.71 8.27
C VAL A 43 -5.71 2.66 9.54
N ILE A 44 -6.75 1.84 9.53
CA ILE A 44 -7.59 1.57 10.69
C ILE A 44 -7.43 0.12 11.16
N ARG A 45 -7.66 -0.10 12.46
CA ARG A 45 -7.75 -1.44 13.03
C ARG A 45 -9.22 -1.79 13.20
N LEU A 46 -9.65 -2.86 12.55
CA LEU A 46 -10.96 -3.44 12.71
C LEU A 46 -10.86 -4.68 13.60
N LYS A 47 -11.92 -4.98 14.35
CA LYS A 47 -12.03 -6.28 15.02
C LYS A 47 -12.35 -7.33 13.97
N HIS A 48 -11.70 -8.48 14.04
CA HIS A 48 -12.04 -9.57 13.14
C HIS A 48 -13.48 -10.04 13.43
N ALA A 49 -14.28 -10.23 12.38
CA ALA A 49 -15.67 -10.66 12.47
C ALA A 49 -15.87 -11.99 13.22
N HIS A 50 -14.93 -12.94 13.07
CA HIS A 50 -15.01 -14.27 13.67
C HIS A 50 -14.10 -14.47 14.89
N ASP A 51 -13.07 -13.62 15.07
CA ASP A 51 -12.14 -13.71 16.19
C ASP A 51 -11.93 -12.34 16.84
N HIS A 52 -12.67 -12.07 17.91
CA HIS A 52 -12.55 -10.80 18.65
C HIS A 52 -11.17 -10.58 19.30
N ARG A 53 -10.29 -11.59 19.30
CA ARG A 53 -8.91 -11.48 19.80
C ARG A 53 -7.94 -11.00 18.71
N ALA A 54 -8.33 -11.08 17.44
CA ALA A 54 -7.53 -10.63 16.32
C ALA A 54 -7.99 -9.25 15.82
N SER A 55 -7.04 -8.32 15.69
CA SER A 55 -7.26 -7.06 14.98
C SER A 55 -6.74 -7.17 13.55
N VAL A 56 -7.59 -6.77 12.61
CA VAL A 56 -7.32 -6.74 11.17
C VAL A 56 -6.99 -5.31 10.76
N LEU A 57 -6.07 -5.16 9.81
CA LEU A 57 -5.69 -3.86 9.24
C LEU A 57 -6.51 -3.62 7.98
N SER A 58 -7.11 -2.44 7.88
CA SER A 58 -7.89 -1.99 6.72
C SER A 58 -7.49 -0.56 6.37
N ILE A 59 -7.62 -0.18 5.10
CA ILE A 59 -7.36 1.19 4.66
C ILE A 59 -8.60 2.05 4.93
N SER A 60 -8.42 3.23 5.52
CA SER A 60 -9.54 4.14 5.71
C SER A 60 -10.06 4.66 4.37
N SER A 61 -11.34 5.02 4.32
CA SER A 61 -11.93 5.65 3.13
C SER A 61 -11.22 6.94 2.71
N ALA A 62 -10.66 7.70 3.68
CA ALA A 62 -9.82 8.86 3.40
C ALA A 62 -8.47 8.45 2.77
N GLY A 63 -7.86 7.36 3.26
CA GLY A 63 -6.66 6.76 2.69
C GLY A 63 -6.85 6.28 1.26
N ILE A 64 -8.00 5.66 0.96
CA ILE A 64 -8.37 5.22 -0.40
C ILE A 64 -8.51 6.43 -1.34
N LYS A 65 -9.19 7.50 -0.91
CA LYS A 65 -9.31 8.75 -1.69
C LYS A 65 -7.95 9.38 -1.97
N LEU A 66 -7.08 9.46 -0.97
CA LEU A 66 -5.71 9.95 -1.14
C LEU A 66 -4.93 9.06 -2.11
N LEU A 67 -5.04 7.74 -1.96
CA LEU A 67 -4.36 6.80 -2.85
C LEU A 67 -4.86 6.91 -4.30
N GLY A 68 -6.15 7.17 -4.52
CA GLY A 68 -6.69 7.46 -5.85
C GLY A 68 -6.13 8.74 -6.46
N ASN A 69 -6.05 9.82 -5.67
CA ASN A 69 -5.47 11.10 -6.12
C ASN A 69 -3.99 10.94 -6.49
N TYR A 70 -3.21 10.30 -5.62
CA TYR A 70 -1.80 10.03 -5.89
C TYR A 70 -1.62 8.99 -7.01
N GLY A 71 -2.50 8.01 -7.13
CA GLY A 71 -2.48 6.99 -8.17
C GLY A 71 -2.57 7.61 -9.56
N GLY A 72 -3.46 8.57 -9.78
CA GLY A 72 -3.54 9.31 -11.04
C GLY A 72 -2.23 10.04 -11.37
N THR A 73 -1.61 10.70 -10.38
CA THR A 73 -0.31 11.36 -10.57
C THR A 73 0.83 10.38 -10.82
N LEU A 74 0.85 9.25 -10.12
CA LEU A 74 1.84 8.19 -10.29
C LEU A 74 1.73 7.54 -11.67
N THR A 75 0.52 7.30 -12.17
CA THR A 75 0.29 6.80 -13.52
C THR A 75 0.74 7.81 -14.57
N ALA A 76 0.43 9.10 -14.40
CA ALA A 76 0.88 10.15 -15.31
C ALA A 76 2.41 10.28 -15.33
N VAL A 77 3.04 10.28 -14.16
CA VAL A 77 4.51 10.33 -14.02
C VAL A 77 5.16 9.08 -14.61
N SER A 78 4.61 7.89 -14.33
CA SER A 78 5.11 6.64 -14.90
C SER A 78 4.99 6.63 -16.41
N ALA A 79 3.83 7.05 -16.96
CA ALA A 79 3.62 7.15 -18.39
C ALA A 79 4.61 8.11 -19.06
N LEU A 80 4.88 9.27 -18.45
CA LEU A 80 5.90 10.20 -18.93
C LEU A 80 7.30 9.57 -18.95
N HIS A 81 7.72 8.92 -17.85
CA HIS A 81 9.03 8.29 -17.76
C HIS A 81 9.20 7.08 -18.69
N PHE A 82 8.17 6.25 -18.87
CA PHE A 82 8.22 5.13 -19.82
C PHE A 82 8.22 5.59 -21.27
N THR A 83 7.55 6.71 -21.58
CA THR A 83 7.59 7.31 -22.94
C THR A 83 8.97 7.90 -23.24
N GLN A 84 9.60 8.56 -22.25
CA GLN A 84 10.96 9.10 -22.37
C GLN A 84 12.03 7.99 -22.49
N ALA A 85 11.82 6.84 -21.84
CA ALA A 85 12.68 5.67 -22.00
C ALA A 85 12.59 5.09 -23.43
N ALA A 86 11.40 5.09 -24.04
CA ALA A 86 11.21 4.61 -25.42
C ALA A 86 11.91 5.50 -26.47
N GLU A 87 11.90 6.84 -26.29
CA GLU A 87 12.63 7.75 -27.19
C GLU A 87 14.16 7.63 -27.05
N SER A 88 14.67 7.40 -25.82
CA SER A 88 16.11 7.23 -25.59
C SER A 88 16.69 5.96 -26.22
N LEU A 89 15.89 4.90 -26.37
CA LEU A 89 16.29 3.66 -27.07
C LEU A 89 16.27 3.81 -28.60
N SER A 90 15.39 4.67 -29.14
CA SER A 90 15.35 4.97 -30.58
C SER A 90 16.51 5.88 -31.02
N ALA A 91 16.91 6.84 -30.19
CA ALA A 91 18.00 7.78 -30.49
C ALA A 91 19.41 7.16 -30.44
N VAL A 92 19.59 6.02 -29.78
CA VAL A 92 20.87 5.27 -29.76
C VAL A 92 20.97 4.30 -30.94
N ALA A 93 19.87 4.04 -31.65
CA ALA A 93 19.80 3.12 -32.78
C ALA A 93 19.85 3.80 -34.17
N ALA A 94 20.06 5.12 -34.22
CA ALA A 94 20.21 5.92 -35.45
C ALA A 94 21.58 6.59 -35.51
#